data_AF-A0A3Q7SZR7-F1
#
_entry.id   AF-A0A3Q7SZR7-F1
#
_cell.length_a   1.000
_cell.length_b   1.000
_cell.length_c   1.000
_cell.angle_alpha   90.00
_cell.angle_beta   90.00
_cell.angle_gamma   90.00
#
_symmetry.space_group_name_H-M   'P 1'
#
loop_
_entity.id
_entity.type
_entity.pdbx_description
1 polymer ?
#
loop_
_entity_poly.entity_id
_entity_poly.type
_entity_poly.pdbx_seq_one_letter_code
_entity_poly.pdbx_strand_id
1 'polypeptide(L)'
;MESSSKGRLTQVTQLWNLLDDLAESDPESYKKFIQQQLKEGKELCAAPEPQLCLQSRILAAEKDQVKKDQLIRMAMKCIEEKFQFTLSHSYSIAKFRIKGSIERMKQNLMGMQADPTDLREKMRNELTLEQISSTLSNPDHFQLLLPKGEVSSKKRCLIEEISSTEIQVEMKEPTYELKIVADQKEKPQKIEIKVELPGINSVSLCDLSVSEDDLLIEVSEKYRLHLNLPESVDTEMTTAKFIKEKATLIITMPLV
;
A
#
# COMPACT_ATOMS: atom_id res chain seq x y z
N MET A 1 34.91 -14.43 3.69
CA MET A 1 33.67 -14.11 2.94
C MET A 1 33.05 -12.77 3.37
N GLU A 2 33.83 -11.81 3.85
CA GLU A 2 33.33 -10.59 4.52
C GLU A 2 33.43 -9.31 3.65
N SER A 3 34.02 -9.43 2.45
CA SER A 3 34.25 -8.31 1.52
C SER A 3 33.03 -7.97 0.65
N SER A 4 32.11 -8.91 0.46
CA SER A 4 30.96 -8.74 -0.44
C SER A 4 29.89 -7.80 0.15
N SER A 5 29.61 -7.91 1.45
CA SER A 5 28.58 -7.10 2.13
C SER A 5 28.98 -5.62 2.26
N LYS A 6 30.27 -5.35 2.53
CA LYS A 6 30.81 -3.98 2.62
C LYS A 6 30.73 -3.25 1.28
N GLY A 7 31.04 -3.93 0.18
CA GLY A 7 30.95 -3.33 -1.17
C GLY A 7 29.53 -2.92 -1.55
N ARG A 8 28.51 -3.67 -1.12
CA ARG A 8 27.09 -3.38 -1.41
C ARG A 8 26.54 -2.24 -0.56
N LEU A 9 26.95 -2.15 0.70
CA LEU A 9 26.58 -1.01 1.54
C LEU A 9 27.10 0.30 0.95
N THR A 10 28.35 0.29 0.46
CA THR A 10 28.94 1.45 -0.23
C THR A 10 28.15 1.85 -1.48
N GLN A 11 27.66 0.88 -2.27
CA GLN A 11 26.83 1.15 -3.45
C GLN A 11 25.51 1.81 -3.09
N VAL A 12 24.86 1.33 -2.01
CA VAL A 12 23.61 1.93 -1.51
C VAL A 12 23.87 3.36 -1.04
N THR A 13 24.94 3.59 -0.27
CA THR A 13 25.32 4.94 0.17
C THR A 13 25.62 5.88 -1.00
N GLN A 14 26.30 5.39 -2.04
CA GLN A 14 26.59 6.18 -3.24
C GLN A 14 25.31 6.57 -4.01
N LEU A 15 24.33 5.65 -4.08
CA LEU A 15 23.04 5.93 -4.68
C LEU A 15 22.29 7.04 -3.93
N TRP A 16 22.23 6.95 -2.60
CA TRP A 16 21.55 7.98 -1.78
C TRP A 16 22.17 9.36 -1.98
N ASN A 17 23.49 9.45 -1.92
CA ASN A 17 24.18 10.72 -2.14
C ASN A 17 23.89 11.30 -3.54
N LEU A 18 23.85 10.46 -4.59
CA LEU A 18 23.51 10.93 -5.93
C LEU A 18 22.08 11.48 -6.00
N LEU A 19 21.13 10.81 -5.33
CA LEU A 19 19.74 11.25 -5.31
C LEU A 19 19.57 12.57 -4.56
N ASP A 20 20.28 12.74 -3.45
CA ASP A 20 20.30 13.99 -2.68
C ASP A 20 20.93 15.13 -3.48
N ASP A 21 22.09 14.88 -4.10
CA ASP A 21 22.75 15.84 -4.99
C ASP A 21 21.83 16.25 -6.14
N LEU A 22 21.12 15.30 -6.75
CA LEU A 22 20.20 15.56 -7.85
C LEU A 22 18.97 16.36 -7.40
N ALA A 23 18.44 16.07 -6.21
CA ALA A 23 17.31 16.81 -5.64
C ALA A 23 17.69 18.27 -5.33
N GLU A 24 18.92 18.53 -4.86
CA GLU A 24 19.38 19.88 -4.53
C GLU A 24 19.84 20.68 -5.77
N SER A 25 20.49 20.02 -6.74
CA SER A 25 21.05 20.70 -7.92
C SER A 25 20.06 20.86 -9.08
N ASP A 26 19.19 19.88 -9.32
CA ASP A 26 18.20 19.90 -10.40
C ASP A 26 16.91 19.12 -10.02
N PRO A 27 15.98 19.79 -9.32
CA PRO A 27 14.73 19.19 -8.86
C PRO A 27 13.86 18.61 -9.99
N GLU A 28 13.91 19.18 -11.18
CA GLU A 28 13.12 18.70 -12.33
C GLU A 28 13.71 17.40 -12.89
N SER A 29 15.03 17.29 -12.95
CA SER A 29 15.70 16.03 -13.31
C SER A 29 15.48 14.95 -12.25
N TYR A 30 15.52 15.29 -10.96
CA TYR A 30 15.17 14.37 -9.88
C TYR A 30 13.75 13.83 -10.04
N LYS A 31 12.78 14.73 -10.23
CA LYS A 31 11.37 14.35 -10.43
C LYS A 31 11.19 13.44 -11.64
N LYS A 32 11.85 13.76 -12.77
CA LYS A 32 11.81 12.93 -13.98
C LYS A 32 12.43 11.56 -13.74
N PHE A 33 13.52 11.48 -12.99
CA PHE A 33 14.16 10.22 -12.61
C PHE A 33 13.22 9.35 -11.76
N ILE A 34 12.62 9.90 -10.71
CA ILE A 34 11.67 9.15 -9.86
C ILE A 34 10.45 8.69 -10.66
N GLN A 35 9.90 9.55 -11.51
CA GLN A 35 8.78 9.18 -12.39
C GLN A 35 9.14 8.04 -13.34
N GLN A 36 10.36 8.05 -13.90
CA GLN A 36 10.84 6.98 -14.75
C GLN A 36 10.99 5.66 -13.96
N GLN A 37 11.55 5.71 -12.74
CA GLN A 37 11.68 4.53 -11.88
C GLN A 37 10.32 3.97 -11.45
N LEU A 38 9.34 4.82 -11.13
CA LEU A 38 7.97 4.38 -10.83
C LEU A 38 7.29 3.76 -12.05
N LYS A 39 7.52 4.32 -13.24
CA LYS A 39 6.96 3.80 -14.49
C LYS A 39 7.55 2.44 -14.85
N GLU A 40 8.86 2.28 -14.75
CA GLU A 40 9.56 1.00 -14.98
C GLU A 40 9.21 -0.02 -13.90
N GLY A 41 9.15 0.41 -12.63
CA GLY A 41 8.76 -0.42 -11.50
C GLY A 41 7.32 -0.90 -11.58
N LYS A 42 6.41 -0.13 -12.18
CA LYS A 42 5.00 -0.53 -12.35
C LYS A 42 4.85 -1.85 -13.12
N GLU A 43 5.72 -2.13 -14.08
CA GLU A 43 5.71 -3.40 -14.82
C GLU A 43 6.19 -4.57 -13.96
N LEU A 44 7.14 -4.34 -13.04
CA LEU A 44 7.69 -5.34 -12.12
C LEU A 44 6.82 -5.54 -10.86
N CYS A 45 6.06 -4.52 -10.48
CA CYS A 45 5.14 -4.50 -9.34
C CYS A 45 3.68 -4.71 -9.76
N ALA A 46 3.43 -5.04 -11.03
CA ALA A 46 2.10 -5.42 -11.48
C ALA A 46 1.61 -6.61 -10.64
N ALA A 47 0.35 -6.55 -10.22
CA ALA A 47 -0.28 -7.69 -9.56
C ALA A 47 -0.11 -8.92 -10.47
N PRO A 48 0.28 -10.09 -9.93
CA PRO A 48 0.44 -11.27 -10.74
C PRO A 48 -0.87 -11.53 -11.48
N GLU A 49 -0.78 -11.74 -12.80
CA GLU A 49 -1.98 -12.10 -13.56
C GLU A 49 -2.58 -13.38 -12.95
N PRO A 50 -3.88 -13.38 -12.62
CA PRO A 50 -4.51 -14.53 -12.02
C PRO A 50 -4.54 -15.68 -13.01
N GLN A 51 -3.56 -16.58 -12.91
CA GLN A 51 -3.57 -17.85 -13.62
C GLN A 51 -4.31 -18.87 -12.75
N LEU A 52 -5.42 -19.42 -13.25
CA LEU A 52 -6.15 -20.48 -12.56
C LEU A 52 -5.26 -21.72 -12.42
N CYS A 53 -5.00 -22.14 -11.19
CA CYS A 53 -4.28 -23.39 -10.91
C CYS A 53 -5.27 -24.46 -10.45
N LEU A 54 -5.23 -25.63 -11.11
CA LEU A 54 -6.05 -26.78 -10.76
C LEU A 54 -5.17 -27.89 -10.21
N GLN A 55 -5.38 -28.25 -8.95
CA GLN A 55 -4.77 -29.42 -8.35
C GLN A 55 -5.76 -30.58 -8.39
N SER A 56 -5.37 -31.67 -9.04
CA SER A 56 -6.15 -32.90 -9.06
C SER A 56 -5.27 -34.10 -8.69
N ARG A 57 -5.84 -35.04 -7.92
CA ARG A 57 -5.15 -36.27 -7.52
C ARG A 57 -5.56 -37.39 -8.46
N ILE A 58 -4.67 -37.76 -9.38
CA ILE A 58 -4.89 -38.86 -10.31
C ILE A 58 -4.61 -40.18 -9.59
N LEU A 59 -5.65 -40.95 -9.28
CA LEU A 59 -5.53 -42.18 -8.48
C LEU A 59 -5.09 -43.42 -9.29
N ALA A 60 -5.27 -43.46 -10.61
CA ALA A 60 -5.09 -44.70 -11.38
C ALA A 60 -4.50 -44.56 -12.80
N ALA A 61 -4.33 -43.34 -13.33
CA ALA A 61 -3.89 -43.13 -14.73
C ALA A 61 -2.40 -42.79 -14.86
N GLU A 62 -1.57 -43.13 -13.86
CA GLU A 62 -0.20 -42.59 -13.75
C GLU A 62 0.73 -42.94 -14.92
N LYS A 63 0.43 -44.00 -15.68
CA LYS A 63 1.30 -44.52 -16.75
C LYS A 63 0.83 -44.22 -18.19
N ASP A 64 -0.42 -43.80 -18.38
CA ASP A 64 -1.01 -43.63 -19.72
C ASP A 64 -1.26 -42.15 -20.02
N GLN A 65 -0.45 -41.58 -20.90
CA GLN A 65 -0.51 -40.17 -21.26
C GLN A 65 -1.83 -39.80 -21.96
N VAL A 66 -2.42 -40.71 -22.73
CA VAL A 66 -3.68 -40.48 -23.46
C VAL A 66 -4.84 -40.40 -22.46
N LYS A 67 -4.86 -41.31 -21.49
CA LYS A 67 -5.88 -41.27 -20.41
C LYS A 67 -5.73 -40.05 -19.52
N LYS A 68 -4.49 -39.62 -19.22
CA LYS A 68 -4.25 -38.37 -18.46
C LYS A 68 -4.77 -37.16 -19.23
N ASP A 69 -4.45 -37.06 -20.50
CA ASP A 69 -4.89 -35.95 -21.36
C ASP A 69 -6.43 -35.89 -21.45
N GLN A 70 -7.08 -37.03 -21.67
CA GLN A 70 -8.54 -37.13 -21.65
C GLN A 70 -9.14 -36.69 -20.31
N LEU A 71 -8.52 -37.11 -19.19
CA LEU A 71 -8.98 -36.73 -17.85
C LEU A 71 -8.84 -35.22 -17.60
N ILE A 72 -7.74 -34.61 -18.04
CA ILE A 72 -7.53 -33.15 -17.94
C ILE A 72 -8.61 -32.40 -18.73
N ARG A 73 -8.89 -32.82 -19.97
CA ARG A 73 -9.94 -32.21 -20.80
C ARG A 73 -11.33 -32.36 -20.17
N MET A 74 -11.65 -33.53 -19.61
CA MET A 74 -12.90 -33.75 -18.89
C MET A 74 -13.01 -32.87 -17.64
N ALA A 75 -11.91 -32.72 -16.90
CA ALA A 75 -11.87 -31.86 -15.72
C ALA A 75 -12.09 -30.38 -16.10
N MET A 76 -11.41 -29.89 -17.14
CA MET A 76 -11.61 -28.53 -17.66
C MET A 76 -13.08 -28.31 -18.03
N LYS A 77 -13.67 -29.21 -18.82
CA LYS A 77 -15.08 -29.11 -19.21
C LYS A 77 -16.04 -29.10 -18.01
N CYS A 78 -15.80 -29.98 -17.02
CA CYS A 78 -16.59 -30.02 -15.78
C CYS A 78 -16.51 -28.71 -14.99
N ILE A 79 -15.36 -28.05 -15.00
CA ILE A 79 -15.15 -26.77 -14.34
C ILE A 79 -15.89 -25.65 -15.09
N GLU A 80 -15.79 -25.61 -16.42
CA GLU A 80 -16.53 -24.65 -17.26
C GLU A 80 -18.04 -24.74 -17.01
N GLU A 81 -18.59 -25.97 -16.98
CA GLU A 81 -20.00 -26.22 -16.72
C GLU A 81 -20.44 -25.82 -15.31
N LYS A 82 -19.63 -26.13 -14.28
CA LYS A 82 -19.98 -25.85 -12.88
C LYS A 82 -19.90 -24.38 -12.51
N PHE A 83 -18.91 -23.67 -13.04
CA PHE A 83 -18.59 -22.31 -12.64
C PHE A 83 -18.93 -21.27 -13.72
N GLN A 84 -19.50 -21.71 -14.85
CA GLN A 84 -19.99 -20.84 -15.93
C GLN A 84 -18.93 -19.90 -16.51
N PHE A 85 -17.70 -20.39 -16.70
CA PHE A 85 -16.63 -19.65 -17.39
C PHE A 85 -15.98 -20.50 -18.48
N THR A 86 -15.28 -19.86 -19.42
CA THR A 86 -14.57 -20.55 -20.52
C THR A 86 -13.08 -20.63 -20.20
N LEU A 87 -12.51 -21.84 -20.29
CA LEU A 87 -11.10 -22.09 -20.12
C LEU A 87 -10.39 -22.09 -21.47
N SER A 88 -9.15 -21.61 -21.49
CA SER A 88 -8.27 -21.92 -22.61
C SER A 88 -8.07 -23.43 -22.68
N HIS A 89 -8.23 -24.00 -23.88
CA HIS A 89 -8.08 -25.45 -24.10
C HIS A 89 -6.61 -25.88 -24.19
N SER A 90 -5.69 -24.92 -24.06
CA SER A 90 -4.25 -25.16 -23.91
C SER A 90 -3.89 -25.35 -22.43
N TYR A 91 -3.08 -26.37 -22.14
CA TYR A 91 -2.56 -26.61 -20.80
C TYR A 91 -1.09 -26.95 -20.84
N SER A 92 -0.38 -26.62 -19.76
CA SER A 92 0.99 -27.07 -19.53
C SER A 92 1.07 -27.77 -18.17
N ILE A 93 1.83 -28.86 -18.12
CA ILE A 93 2.08 -29.56 -16.87
C ILE A 93 3.30 -28.91 -16.23
N ALA A 94 3.08 -28.23 -15.09
CA ALA A 94 4.16 -27.69 -14.28
C ALA A 94 5.10 -28.82 -13.83
N LYS A 95 6.38 -28.72 -14.18
CA LYS A 95 7.41 -29.73 -13.85
C LYS A 95 8.02 -29.55 -12.47
N PHE A 96 7.57 -28.54 -11.72
CA PHE A 96 8.06 -28.26 -10.38
C PHE A 96 7.09 -28.80 -9.33
N ARG A 97 7.64 -29.18 -8.17
CA ARG A 97 6.82 -29.40 -6.99
C ARG A 97 6.39 -28.04 -6.45
N ILE A 98 5.10 -27.88 -6.20
CA ILE A 98 4.59 -26.72 -5.49
C ILE A 98 5.37 -26.61 -4.18
N LYS A 99 6.06 -25.49 -3.99
CA LYS A 99 6.78 -25.17 -2.77
C LYS A 99 5.87 -24.34 -1.86
N GLY A 100 5.93 -24.61 -0.56
CA GLY A 100 5.07 -23.96 0.42
C GLY A 100 3.69 -24.63 0.57
N SER A 101 2.89 -24.07 1.47
CA SER A 101 1.52 -24.52 1.73
C SER A 101 0.56 -23.89 0.73
N ILE A 102 -0.36 -24.70 0.19
CA ILE A 102 -1.42 -24.25 -0.72
C ILE A 102 -2.37 -23.30 0.00
N GLU A 103 -2.62 -23.54 1.30
CA GLU A 103 -3.42 -22.65 2.14
C GLU A 103 -2.78 -21.26 2.23
N ARG A 104 -1.46 -21.19 2.46
CA ARG A 104 -0.71 -19.93 2.49
C ARG A 104 -0.74 -19.23 1.12
N MET A 105 -0.60 -19.99 0.03
CA MET A 105 -0.70 -19.44 -1.32
C MET A 105 -2.10 -18.87 -1.59
N LYS A 106 -3.16 -19.57 -1.19
CA LYS A 106 -4.54 -19.10 -1.30
C LYS A 106 -4.76 -17.83 -0.48
N GLN A 107 -4.27 -17.77 0.76
CA GLN A 107 -4.34 -16.55 1.58
C GLN A 107 -3.64 -15.37 0.91
N ASN A 108 -2.47 -15.57 0.31
CA ASN A 108 -1.77 -14.50 -0.40
C ASN A 108 -2.54 -14.01 -1.65
N LEU A 109 -3.15 -14.93 -2.41
CA LEU A 109 -3.92 -14.61 -3.62
C LEU A 109 -5.26 -13.93 -3.32
N MET A 110 -5.90 -14.29 -2.21
CA MET A 110 -7.15 -13.67 -1.76
C MET A 110 -6.94 -12.27 -1.16
N GLY A 111 -5.70 -11.75 -1.20
CA GLY A 111 -5.30 -10.57 -0.45
C GLY A 111 -5.10 -10.90 1.03
N MET A 112 -4.22 -10.15 1.69
CA MET A 112 -4.12 -10.21 3.14
C MET A 112 -5.50 -9.90 3.72
N GLN A 113 -6.22 -10.93 4.17
CA GLN A 113 -7.32 -10.75 5.11
C GLN A 113 -6.70 -10.30 6.41
N ALA A 114 -6.33 -9.03 6.45
CA ALA A 114 -5.85 -8.37 7.64
C ALA A 114 -7.08 -7.98 8.44
N ASP A 115 -7.32 -8.71 9.52
CA ASP A 115 -7.60 -7.99 10.75
C ASP A 115 -6.45 -6.97 10.91
N PRO A 116 -6.74 -5.65 10.92
CA PRO A 116 -5.72 -4.59 11.00
C PRO A 116 -4.73 -4.77 12.16
N THR A 117 -5.08 -5.59 13.15
CA THR A 117 -4.33 -5.81 14.37
C THR A 117 -3.06 -6.68 14.20
N ASP A 118 -3.02 -7.67 13.28
CA ASP A 118 -1.86 -8.59 13.12
C ASP A 118 -0.69 -7.99 12.31
N LEU A 119 -0.97 -7.00 11.46
CA LEU A 119 0.03 -6.38 10.60
C LEU A 119 1.07 -5.55 11.37
N ARG A 120 0.62 -4.83 12.41
CA ARG A 120 1.48 -3.99 13.24
C ARG A 120 2.43 -4.82 14.11
N GLU A 121 2.02 -6.02 14.53
CA GLU A 121 2.87 -6.93 15.30
C GLU A 121 3.91 -7.63 14.42
N LYS A 122 3.56 -8.02 13.18
CA LYS A 122 4.51 -8.63 12.24
C LYS A 122 5.59 -7.67 11.75
N MET A 123 5.25 -6.44 11.41
CA MET A 123 6.24 -5.45 10.97
C MET A 123 7.19 -5.02 12.09
N ARG A 124 6.79 -5.16 13.35
CA ARG A 124 7.67 -4.87 14.50
C ARG A 124 8.74 -5.93 14.72
N ASN A 125 8.54 -7.14 14.19
CA ASN A 125 9.36 -8.31 14.48
C ASN A 125 10.20 -8.82 13.30
N GLU A 126 10.00 -8.31 12.08
CA GLU A 126 10.77 -8.72 10.91
C GLU A 126 11.46 -7.53 10.22
N LEU A 127 12.80 -7.66 10.10
CA LEU A 127 13.74 -6.92 9.25
C LEU A 127 14.48 -5.73 9.88
N THR A 128 15.50 -6.04 10.69
CA THR A 128 16.68 -5.15 10.77
C THR A 128 17.36 -5.08 9.39
N LEU A 129 17.90 -3.91 9.02
CA LEU A 129 18.63 -3.68 7.75
C LEU A 129 19.74 -4.71 7.46
N GLU A 130 20.26 -5.36 8.50
CA GLU A 130 21.24 -6.45 8.45
C GLU A 130 20.67 -7.75 7.84
N GLN A 131 19.37 -8.02 8.04
CA GLN A 131 18.67 -9.18 7.47
C GLN A 131 18.36 -8.99 5.98
N ILE A 132 18.09 -7.76 5.55
CA ILE A 132 17.86 -7.42 4.13
C ILE A 132 19.14 -7.64 3.31
N SER A 133 20.29 -7.19 3.84
CA SER A 133 21.62 -7.37 3.24
C SER A 133 21.99 -8.84 3.01
N SER A 134 21.56 -9.72 3.92
CA SER A 134 21.83 -11.16 3.83
C SER A 134 20.87 -11.90 2.88
N THR A 135 19.60 -11.49 2.76
CA THR A 135 18.65 -12.06 1.78
C THR A 135 18.94 -11.68 0.32
N LEU A 136 19.66 -10.59 0.08
CA LEU A 136 20.03 -10.15 -1.27
C LEU A 136 21.23 -10.91 -1.86
N SER A 137 21.67 -12.02 -1.25
CA SER A 137 22.85 -12.80 -1.65
C SER A 137 22.75 -13.51 -3.03
N ASN A 138 21.75 -13.20 -3.86
CA ASN A 138 21.68 -13.71 -5.23
C ASN A 138 22.20 -12.64 -6.23
N PRO A 139 23.27 -12.91 -7.01
CA PRO A 139 23.96 -11.87 -7.78
C PRO A 139 23.23 -11.34 -9.03
N ASP A 140 22.12 -11.93 -9.46
CA ASP A 140 21.77 -11.85 -10.90
C ASP A 140 20.65 -10.87 -11.31
N HIS A 141 20.17 -9.96 -10.46
CA HIS A 141 19.03 -9.09 -10.89
C HIS A 141 19.04 -7.61 -10.51
N PHE A 142 20.14 -7.06 -9.98
CA PHE A 142 20.20 -5.62 -9.69
C PHE A 142 21.49 -4.97 -10.22
N GLN A 143 21.55 -4.80 -11.54
CA GLN A 143 22.44 -3.79 -12.15
C GLN A 143 21.66 -2.48 -12.27
N LEU A 144 21.69 -1.67 -11.21
CA LEU A 144 21.29 -0.27 -11.32
C LEU A 144 22.35 0.44 -12.17
N LEU A 145 21.99 0.74 -13.42
CA LEU A 145 22.80 1.53 -14.35
C LEU A 145 22.86 2.98 -13.86
N LEU A 146 23.81 3.27 -12.98
CA LEU A 146 24.13 4.64 -12.56
C LEU A 146 24.89 5.36 -13.69
N PRO A 147 24.48 6.59 -14.09
CA PRO A 147 25.29 7.44 -14.95
C PRO A 147 26.59 7.83 -14.24
N LYS A 148 27.71 7.62 -14.92
CA LYS A 148 29.06 7.91 -14.40
C LYS A 148 29.35 9.40 -14.54
N GLY A 149 29.05 10.18 -13.49
CA GLY A 149 29.42 11.60 -13.39
C GLY A 149 30.48 11.80 -12.30
N GLU A 150 31.67 12.27 -12.69
CA GLU A 150 32.72 12.73 -11.76
C GLU A 150 32.38 14.14 -11.27
N VAL A 151 32.25 14.36 -9.95
CA VAL A 151 32.44 15.70 -9.39
C VAL A 151 33.25 15.65 -8.08
N SER A 152 34.18 16.59 -8.05
CA SER A 152 35.34 16.75 -7.19
C SER A 152 35.01 17.19 -5.75
N SER A 153 35.78 16.59 -4.84
CA SER A 153 35.90 16.84 -3.41
C SER A 153 36.02 18.31 -2.99
N LYS A 154 35.37 18.68 -1.86
CA LYS A 154 35.98 19.27 -0.64
C LYS A 154 34.99 20.11 0.17
N LYS A 155 34.57 19.63 1.34
CA LYS A 155 35.00 20.10 2.68
C LYS A 155 34.04 19.62 3.78
N ARG A 156 34.65 19.01 4.79
CA ARG A 156 34.27 18.91 6.21
C ARG A 156 32.84 18.48 6.51
N CYS A 157 32.72 17.21 6.90
CA CYS A 157 31.58 16.68 7.64
C CYS A 157 31.23 17.61 8.81
N LEU A 158 30.11 18.30 8.68
CA LEU A 158 29.36 18.92 9.77
C LEU A 158 28.08 18.10 10.01
N ILE A 159 28.19 16.78 9.89
CA ILE A 159 27.09 15.88 10.19
C ILE A 159 27.31 15.47 11.65
N GLU A 160 26.65 16.20 12.54
CA GLU A 160 26.23 15.63 13.80
C GLU A 160 25.18 14.56 13.50
N GLU A 161 25.33 13.44 14.20
CA GLU A 161 24.47 12.27 14.14
C GLU A 161 23.03 12.70 14.49
N ILE A 162 22.17 12.89 13.48
CA ILE A 162 20.74 12.81 13.73
C ILE A 162 20.48 11.33 13.92
N SER A 163 20.44 10.91 15.18
CA SER A 163 19.72 9.70 15.56
C SER A 163 18.28 9.93 15.09
N SER A 164 17.98 9.43 13.89
CA SER A 164 16.64 9.38 13.35
C SER A 164 15.83 8.49 14.29
N THR A 165 15.32 9.11 15.35
CA THR A 165 14.07 8.70 15.94
C THR A 165 13.08 9.00 14.83
N GLU A 166 12.85 8.00 13.98
CA GLU A 166 11.74 7.97 13.05
C GLU A 166 10.52 8.31 13.90
N ILE A 167 10.06 9.56 13.79
CA ILE A 167 8.81 9.95 14.40
C ILE A 167 7.81 9.16 13.58
N GLN A 168 7.43 7.99 14.10
CA GLN A 168 6.13 7.43 13.83
C GLN A 168 5.17 8.55 14.23
N VAL A 169 4.77 9.38 13.28
CA VAL A 169 3.73 10.34 13.52
C VAL A 169 2.48 9.48 13.62
N GLU A 170 2.20 9.00 14.82
CA GLU A 170 0.89 8.49 15.19
C GLU A 170 -0.08 9.63 14.93
N MET A 171 -0.65 9.65 13.72
CA MET A 171 -1.76 10.55 13.39
C MET A 171 -2.83 10.28 14.43
N LYS A 172 -3.01 11.23 15.33
CA LYS A 172 -3.91 11.06 16.46
C LYS A 172 -5.34 11.14 15.94
N GLU A 173 -6.20 10.23 16.39
CA GLU A 173 -7.64 10.40 16.15
C GLU A 173 -8.14 11.57 17.02
N PRO A 174 -8.69 12.63 16.41
CA PRO A 174 -9.21 13.77 17.16
C PRO A 174 -10.51 13.38 17.87
N THR A 175 -10.77 14.00 19.03
CA THR A 175 -12.04 13.83 19.72
C THR A 175 -13.17 14.38 18.85
N TYR A 176 -14.21 13.59 18.61
CA TYR A 176 -15.36 14.01 17.84
C TYR A 176 -16.69 13.65 18.49
N GLU A 177 -17.71 14.44 18.17
CA GLU A 177 -19.12 14.15 18.47
C GLU A 177 -19.93 14.17 17.18
N LEU A 178 -20.69 13.10 16.91
CA LEU A 178 -21.63 13.01 15.80
C LEU A 178 -23.07 13.10 16.34
N LYS A 179 -23.88 13.98 15.76
CA LYS A 179 -25.30 14.17 16.13
C LYS A 179 -26.17 14.20 14.88
N ILE A 180 -27.26 13.44 14.90
CA ILE A 180 -28.30 13.51 13.88
C ILE A 180 -29.37 14.49 14.39
N VAL A 181 -29.61 15.56 13.64
CA VAL A 181 -30.60 16.57 13.99
C VAL A 181 -31.87 16.28 13.21
N ALA A 182 -32.96 16.07 13.94
CA ALA A 182 -34.28 15.85 13.38
C ALA A 182 -35.09 17.16 13.29
N ASP A 183 -36.03 17.20 12.34
CA ASP A 183 -37.02 18.28 12.20
C ASP A 183 -38.10 18.19 13.29
N GLN A 184 -39.01 19.17 13.38
CA GLN A 184 -40.17 19.21 14.29
C GLN A 184 -41.10 17.97 14.20
N LYS A 185 -40.87 17.09 13.21
CA LYS A 185 -41.58 15.83 12.97
C LYS A 185 -40.76 14.57 13.27
N GLU A 186 -39.67 14.67 14.03
CA GLU A 186 -38.76 13.57 14.40
C GLU A 186 -38.06 12.86 13.21
N LYS A 187 -38.17 13.38 11.99
CA LYS A 187 -37.43 12.86 10.83
C LYS A 187 -36.00 13.43 10.83
N PRO A 188 -34.95 12.60 10.70
CA PRO A 188 -33.58 13.09 10.58
C PRO A 188 -33.47 13.98 9.32
N GLN A 189 -32.93 15.18 9.49
CA GLN A 189 -32.82 16.18 8.42
C GLN A 189 -31.36 16.49 8.07
N LYS A 190 -30.45 16.40 9.04
CA LYS A 190 -29.03 16.70 8.86
C LYS A 190 -28.16 16.00 9.89
N ILE A 191 -26.91 15.77 9.53
CA ILE A 191 -25.83 15.28 10.40
C ILE A 191 -24.96 16.48 10.78
N GLU A 192 -24.69 16.65 12.07
CA GLU A 192 -23.73 17.63 12.61
C GLU A 192 -22.57 16.87 13.27
N ILE A 193 -21.35 17.10 12.79
CA ILE A 193 -20.13 16.54 13.36
C ILE A 193 -19.28 17.67 13.94
N LYS A 194 -18.87 17.52 15.21
CA LYS A 194 -17.95 18.43 15.89
C LYS A 194 -16.64 17.72 16.13
N VAL A 195 -15.55 18.26 15.62
CA VAL A 195 -14.22 17.68 15.75
C VAL A 195 -13.33 18.67 16.48
N GLU A 196 -12.77 18.26 17.61
CA GLU A 196 -11.84 19.07 18.39
C GLU A 196 -10.41 18.84 17.91
N LEU A 197 -9.77 19.91 17.44
CA LEU A 197 -8.45 19.87 16.81
C LEU A 197 -7.46 20.82 17.52
N PRO A 198 -7.10 20.53 18.78
CA PRO A 198 -6.27 21.44 19.57
C PRO A 198 -4.88 21.65 18.96
N GLY A 199 -4.47 22.92 18.90
CA GLY A 199 -3.19 23.32 18.32
C GLY A 199 -3.19 23.50 16.80
N ILE A 200 -4.36 23.53 16.15
CA ILE A 200 -4.51 24.11 14.82
C ILE A 200 -4.91 25.57 14.96
N ASN A 201 -4.15 26.46 14.32
CA ASN A 201 -4.42 27.91 14.29
C ASN A 201 -4.95 28.39 12.92
N SER A 202 -4.89 27.53 11.90
CA SER A 202 -5.30 27.86 10.52
C SER A 202 -6.04 26.71 9.85
N VAL A 203 -7.13 27.04 9.16
CA VAL A 203 -7.88 26.11 8.31
C VAL A 203 -7.12 25.67 7.07
N SER A 204 -6.09 26.43 6.66
CA SER A 204 -5.25 26.08 5.50
C SER A 204 -4.45 24.79 5.69
N LEU A 205 -4.38 24.30 6.94
CA LEU A 205 -3.69 23.07 7.31
C LEU A 205 -4.65 21.88 7.38
N CYS A 206 -5.95 22.10 7.12
CA CYS A 206 -7.01 21.11 7.26
C CYS A 206 -7.62 20.81 5.89
N ASP A 207 -7.48 19.57 5.46
CA ASP A 207 -8.16 19.04 4.29
C ASP A 207 -9.41 18.27 4.74
N LEU A 208 -10.55 18.62 4.15
CA LEU A 208 -11.84 18.00 4.40
C LEU A 208 -12.36 17.41 3.07
N SER A 209 -12.65 16.11 3.08
CA SER A 209 -13.30 15.40 1.99
C SER A 209 -14.60 14.79 2.49
N VAL A 210 -15.69 14.97 1.75
CA VAL A 210 -17.02 14.45 2.08
C VAL A 210 -17.58 13.71 0.88
N SER A 211 -18.01 12.47 1.08
CA SER A 211 -18.70 11.64 0.09
C SER A 211 -20.15 11.42 0.51
N GLU A 212 -20.91 10.66 -0.27
CA GLU A 212 -22.30 10.33 0.05
C GLU A 212 -22.43 9.54 1.36
N ASP A 213 -21.47 8.66 1.66
CA ASP A 213 -21.49 7.70 2.76
C ASP A 213 -20.29 7.78 3.71
N ASP A 214 -19.30 8.63 3.43
CA ASP A 214 -18.11 8.78 4.27
C ASP A 214 -17.58 10.23 4.36
N LEU A 215 -16.70 10.45 5.34
CA LEU A 215 -16.02 11.73 5.56
C LEU A 215 -14.58 11.50 6.04
N LEU A 216 -13.64 12.26 5.47
CA LEU A 216 -12.22 12.23 5.81
C LEU A 216 -11.72 13.64 6.17
N ILE A 217 -11.04 13.74 7.30
CA ILE A 217 -10.31 14.93 7.73
C ILE A 217 -8.84 14.58 7.88
N GLU A 218 -7.96 15.34 7.24
CA GLU A 218 -6.51 15.24 7.38
C GLU A 218 -5.93 16.60 7.74
N VAL A 219 -5.08 16.65 8.77
CA VAL A 219 -4.45 17.89 9.22
C VAL A 219 -2.95 17.72 9.34
N SER A 220 -2.21 18.25 8.37
CA SER A 220 -0.74 18.42 8.38
C SER A 220 0.00 17.37 9.21
N GLU A 221 -0.26 16.09 8.92
CA GLU A 221 0.32 14.91 9.57
C GLU A 221 0.00 14.72 11.07
N LYS A 222 -0.71 15.64 11.72
CA LYS A 222 -1.02 15.62 13.16
C LYS A 222 -2.31 14.87 13.51
N TYR A 223 -3.36 15.06 12.72
CA TYR A 223 -4.67 14.44 12.93
C TYR A 223 -5.18 13.80 11.64
N ARG A 224 -5.78 12.61 11.79
CA ARG A 224 -6.53 11.97 10.71
C ARG A 224 -7.79 11.34 11.29
N LEU A 225 -8.94 11.65 10.70
CA LEU A 225 -10.24 11.12 11.11
C LEU A 225 -11.00 10.63 9.88
N HIS A 226 -11.40 9.37 9.89
CA HIS A 226 -12.25 8.77 8.86
C HIS A 226 -13.53 8.23 9.49
N LEU A 227 -14.67 8.69 9.02
CA LEU A 227 -15.99 8.33 9.55
C LEU A 227 -16.90 7.83 8.44
N ASN A 228 -17.52 6.68 8.66
CA ASN A 228 -18.65 6.24 7.85
C ASN A 228 -19.91 6.95 8.36
N LEU A 229 -20.68 7.53 7.45
CA LEU A 229 -21.91 8.24 7.75
C LEU A 229 -23.08 7.24 7.87
N PRO A 230 -23.96 7.42 8.87
CA PRO A 230 -25.09 6.51 9.08
C PRO A 230 -26.18 6.62 8.00
N GLU A 231 -26.27 7.77 7.32
CA GLU A 231 -27.25 8.08 6.28
C GLU A 231 -26.58 8.89 5.18
N SER A 232 -27.10 8.79 3.96
CA SER A 232 -26.54 9.49 2.79
C SER A 232 -26.72 11.00 2.88
N VAL A 233 -25.66 11.74 2.57
CA VAL A 233 -25.63 13.20 2.69
C VAL A 233 -25.57 13.90 1.33
N ASP A 234 -26.12 15.12 1.30
CA ASP A 234 -26.01 16.03 0.16
C ASP A 234 -24.64 16.72 0.22
N THR A 235 -23.72 16.28 -0.63
CA THR A 235 -22.35 16.80 -0.71
C THR A 235 -22.29 18.27 -1.14
N GLU A 236 -23.23 18.72 -1.99
CA GLU A 236 -23.28 20.09 -2.51
C GLU A 236 -23.77 21.09 -1.46
N MET A 237 -24.69 20.65 -0.59
CA MET A 237 -25.25 21.48 0.49
C MET A 237 -24.47 21.35 1.81
N THR A 238 -23.39 20.57 1.82
CA THR A 238 -22.55 20.37 3.00
C THR A 238 -21.74 21.64 3.31
N THR A 239 -21.67 22.00 4.60
CA THR A 239 -20.93 23.17 5.07
C THR A 239 -19.99 22.81 6.21
N ALA A 240 -18.84 23.47 6.27
CA ALA A 240 -17.88 23.30 7.35
C ALA A 240 -17.43 24.65 7.90
N LYS A 241 -17.31 24.75 9.22
CA LYS A 241 -16.92 25.97 9.94
C LYS A 241 -15.90 25.65 11.02
N PHE A 242 -14.74 26.27 10.95
CA PHE A 242 -13.73 26.19 12.01
C PHE A 242 -13.83 27.35 12.99
N ILE A 243 -13.92 27.03 14.28
CA ILE A 243 -13.95 28.00 15.39
C ILE A 243 -12.54 28.05 16.00
N LYS A 244 -11.79 29.12 15.69
CA LYS A 244 -10.38 29.27 16.10
C LYS A 244 -10.22 29.30 17.62
N GLU A 245 -11.14 29.95 18.33
CA GLU A 245 -11.08 30.13 19.79
C GLU A 245 -11.16 28.81 20.55
N LYS A 246 -11.90 27.84 19.99
CA LYS A 246 -12.07 26.49 20.56
C LYS A 246 -11.27 25.42 19.83
N ALA A 247 -10.59 25.81 18.75
CA ALA A 247 -9.96 24.90 17.80
C ALA A 247 -10.91 23.75 17.37
N THR A 248 -12.16 24.08 17.05
CA THR A 248 -13.21 23.09 16.75
C THR A 248 -13.68 23.24 15.30
N LEU A 249 -13.66 22.16 14.54
CA LEU A 249 -14.28 22.06 13.22
C LEU A 249 -15.71 21.55 13.36
N ILE A 250 -16.69 22.28 12.85
CA ILE A 250 -18.10 21.90 12.83
C ILE A 250 -18.49 21.66 11.37
N ILE A 251 -18.93 20.44 11.08
CA ILE A 251 -19.40 20.03 9.76
C ILE A 251 -20.91 19.79 9.85
N THR A 252 -21.67 20.40 8.94
CA THR A 252 -23.12 20.25 8.84
C THR A 252 -23.44 19.70 7.45
N MET A 253 -23.99 18.49 7.41
CA MET A 253 -24.30 17.74 6.20
C MET A 253 -25.81 17.47 6.14
N PRO A 254 -26.55 18.07 5.21
CA PRO A 254 -27.96 17.74 4.99
C PRO A 254 -28.11 16.31 4.49
N LEU A 255 -29.21 15.65 4.84
CA LEU A 255 -29.53 14.29 4.37
C LEU A 255 -30.30 14.33 3.05
N VAL A 256 -30.14 13.28 2.24
CA VAL A 256 -30.84 13.07 0.96
C VAL A 256 -32.01 12.09 1.11
#